data_AF-A0A014LUS8-F1
#
_entry.id   AF-A0A014LUS8-F1
#
_cell.length_a   1.000
_cell.length_b   1.000
_cell.length_c   1.000
_cell.angle_alpha   90.00
_cell.angle_beta   90.00
_cell.angle_gamma   90.00
#
_symmetry.space_group_name_H-M   'P 1'
#
loop_
_entity.id
_entity.type
_entity.pdbx_description
1 polymer ?
#
loop_
_entity_poly.entity_id
_entity_poly.type
_entity_poly.pdbx_seq_one_letter_code
_entity_poly.pdbx_strand_id
1 'polypeptide(L)'
;MAKFTPNPSLETLLARMITPHVQRIAHQVEVEAKRLAPPTKRWVTMADDKVRPAHIQAQGQVVPGNLRFKVNSMEWDRKHRGAGPNTYMLQPRDQSSRAVANLKNCRCTAAIDPEGIARNISTGQPIITGKRVTVTVTARGPMVVEAEVGTIYPGNLLADGTHFMAHAAAIVAARR
;
A
#
# COMPACT_ATOMS: atom_id res chain seq x y z
N MET A 1 -40.98 -18.39 -42.80
CA MET A 1 -40.34 -18.16 -41.49
C MET A 1 -39.32 -17.03 -41.64
N ALA A 2 -39.47 -15.93 -40.90
CA ALA A 2 -38.46 -14.88 -40.88
C ALA A 2 -37.27 -15.36 -40.03
N LYS A 3 -36.06 -15.34 -40.60
CA LYS A 3 -34.82 -15.71 -39.90
C LYS A 3 -34.26 -14.43 -39.27
N PHE A 4 -34.19 -14.37 -37.94
CA PHE A 4 -33.57 -13.26 -37.24
C PHE A 4 -32.06 -13.30 -37.50
N THR A 5 -31.53 -12.24 -38.11
CA THR A 5 -30.09 -12.05 -38.29
C THR A 5 -29.67 -10.94 -37.34
N PRO A 6 -29.02 -11.25 -36.21
CA PRO A 6 -28.57 -10.21 -35.28
C PRO A 6 -27.61 -9.27 -36.00
N ASN A 7 -27.75 -7.97 -35.75
CA ASN A 7 -26.80 -6.99 -36.26
C ASN A 7 -25.39 -7.36 -35.74
N PRO A 8 -24.40 -7.59 -36.62
CA PRO A 8 -23.05 -7.96 -36.19
C PRO A 8 -22.38 -6.88 -35.31
N SER A 9 -22.91 -5.65 -35.29
CA SER A 9 -22.47 -4.56 -34.40
C SER A 9 -23.20 -4.49 -33.05
N LEU A 10 -24.18 -5.37 -32.80
CA LEU A 10 -25.01 -5.35 -31.59
C LEU A 10 -24.16 -5.48 -30.31
N GLU A 11 -23.15 -6.35 -30.32
CA GLU A 11 -22.26 -6.55 -29.18
C GLU A 11 -21.45 -5.28 -28.86
N THR A 12 -20.94 -4.59 -29.89
CA THR A 12 -20.19 -3.34 -29.74
C THR A 12 -21.11 -2.21 -29.24
N LEU A 13 -22.34 -2.14 -29.73
CA LEU A 13 -23.35 -1.18 -29.28
C LEU A 13 -23.73 -1.42 -27.81
N LEU A 14 -23.94 -2.69 -27.43
CA LEU A 14 -24.20 -3.08 -26.05
C LEU A 14 -23.01 -2.74 -25.15
N ALA A 15 -21.78 -3.04 -25.58
CA ALA A 15 -20.56 -2.70 -24.86
C ALA A 15 -20.50 -1.18 -24.58
N ARG A 16 -20.75 -0.35 -25.60
CA ARG A 16 -20.81 1.12 -25.44
C ARG A 16 -21.90 1.56 -24.45
N MET A 17 -23.07 0.92 -24.48
CA MET A 17 -24.17 1.22 -23.58
C MET A 17 -23.84 0.88 -22.12
N ILE A 18 -23.17 -0.24 -21.86
CA ILE A 18 -22.80 -0.64 -20.48
C ILE A 18 -21.56 0.09 -19.95
N THR A 19 -20.73 0.69 -20.82
CA THR A 19 -19.48 1.35 -20.44
C THR A 19 -19.61 2.33 -19.26
N PRO A 20 -20.58 3.26 -19.23
CA PRO A 20 -20.75 4.17 -18.09
C PRO A 20 -21.09 3.43 -16.78
N HIS A 21 -21.76 2.28 -16.85
CA HIS A 21 -22.06 1.46 -15.68
C HIS A 21 -20.81 0.78 -15.15
N VAL A 22 -19.95 0.24 -16.04
CA VAL A 22 -18.67 -0.36 -15.65
C VAL A 22 -17.74 0.70 -15.05
N GLN A 23 -17.70 1.91 -15.62
CA GLN A 23 -16.93 3.03 -15.06
C GLN A 23 -17.40 3.38 -13.64
N ARG A 24 -18.72 3.45 -13.41
CA ARG A 24 -19.27 3.71 -12.07
C ARG A 24 -18.88 2.64 -11.05
N ILE A 25 -18.88 1.37 -11.43
CA ILE A 25 -18.40 0.28 -10.56
C ILE A 25 -16.96 0.51 -10.18
N ALA A 26 -16.10 0.75 -11.16
CA ALA A 26 -14.68 0.96 -10.91
C ALA A 26 -14.43 2.18 -10.02
N HIS A 27 -15.19 3.27 -10.20
CA HIS A 27 -15.12 4.43 -9.32
C HIS A 27 -15.59 4.11 -7.89
N GLN A 28 -16.62 3.28 -7.71
CA GLN A 28 -17.01 2.79 -6.37
C GLN A 28 -15.88 1.97 -5.72
N VAL A 29 -15.19 1.12 -6.50
CA VAL A 29 -14.03 0.36 -6.03
C VAL A 29 -12.91 1.31 -5.62
N GLU A 30 -12.63 2.37 -6.42
CA GLU A 30 -11.65 3.40 -6.06
C GLU A 30 -12.00 4.09 -4.73
N VAL A 31 -13.26 4.50 -4.52
CA VAL A 31 -13.68 5.15 -3.27
C VAL A 31 -13.49 4.22 -2.07
N GLU A 32 -13.90 2.96 -2.17
CA GLU A 32 -13.70 1.99 -1.09
C GLU A 32 -12.22 1.68 -0.88
N ALA A 33 -11.43 1.56 -1.95
CA ALA A 33 -10.00 1.31 -1.86
C ALA A 33 -9.28 2.48 -1.17
N LYS A 34 -9.65 3.73 -1.49
CA LYS A 34 -9.13 4.92 -0.80
C LYS A 34 -9.46 4.94 0.69
N ARG A 35 -10.66 4.50 1.07
CA ARG A 35 -11.09 4.41 2.47
C ARG A 35 -10.33 3.34 3.25
N LEU A 36 -10.00 2.23 2.60
CA LEU A 36 -9.33 1.08 3.21
C LEU A 36 -7.81 1.15 3.14
N ALA A 37 -7.27 1.96 2.24
CA ALA A 37 -5.83 2.08 2.06
C ALA A 37 -5.16 2.53 3.36
N PRO A 38 -4.05 1.90 3.75
CA PRO A 38 -3.36 2.32 4.96
C PRO A 38 -2.78 3.74 4.78
N PRO A 39 -2.65 4.49 5.88
CA PRO A 39 -1.89 5.73 5.86
C PRO A 39 -0.42 5.43 5.52
N THR A 40 0.35 6.45 5.17
CA THR A 40 1.82 6.34 5.18
C THR A 40 2.37 6.98 6.44
N LYS A 41 3.60 6.62 6.79
CA LYS A 41 4.31 7.18 7.92
C LYS A 41 5.73 7.55 7.51
N ARG A 42 6.20 8.67 8.02
CA ARG A 42 7.52 9.22 7.78
C ARG A 42 8.33 9.20 9.07
N TRP A 43 9.55 8.69 9.00
CA TRP A 43 10.48 8.76 10.12
C TRP A 43 10.99 10.20 10.29
N VAL A 44 10.88 10.74 11.50
CA VAL A 44 11.29 12.11 11.83
C VAL A 44 12.22 12.08 13.04
N THR A 45 13.43 12.58 12.87
CA THR A 45 14.41 12.79 13.93
C THR A 45 14.23 14.17 14.54
N MET A 46 14.54 14.33 15.83
CA MET A 46 14.82 15.68 16.35
C MET A 46 16.07 16.25 15.66
N ALA A 47 16.07 17.55 15.38
CA ALA A 47 17.20 18.23 14.74
C ALA A 47 18.28 18.60 15.78
N ASP A 48 18.73 17.60 16.56
CA ASP A 48 19.78 17.77 17.56
C ASP A 48 20.94 16.79 17.34
N ASP A 49 22.09 17.12 17.93
CA ASP A 49 23.34 16.37 17.87
C ASP A 49 23.31 15.04 18.64
N LYS A 50 22.24 14.78 19.40
CA LYS A 50 22.09 13.57 20.20
C LYS A 50 21.37 12.45 19.45
N VAL A 51 20.89 12.70 18.22
CA VAL A 51 20.33 11.66 17.37
C VAL A 51 21.45 10.77 16.84
N ARG A 52 21.26 9.45 17.00
CA ARG A 52 22.24 8.45 16.52
C ARG A 52 22.37 8.51 14.99
N PRO A 53 23.58 8.35 14.43
CA PRO A 53 23.80 8.36 12.98
C PRO A 53 22.89 7.39 12.20
N ALA A 54 22.63 6.19 12.72
CA ALA A 54 21.74 5.21 12.10
C ALA A 54 20.30 5.75 11.92
N HIS A 55 19.83 6.58 12.85
CA HIS A 55 18.48 7.17 12.80
C HIS A 55 18.44 8.40 11.91
N ILE A 56 19.55 9.16 11.81
CA ILE A 56 19.68 10.26 10.86
C ILE A 56 19.55 9.74 9.43
N GLN A 57 20.10 8.56 9.12
CA GLN A 57 19.95 7.95 7.80
C GLN A 57 18.51 7.50 7.49
N ALA A 58 17.72 7.20 8.52
CA ALA A 58 16.31 6.90 8.36
C ALA A 58 15.44 8.17 8.22
N GLN A 59 16.00 9.36 8.44
CA GLN A 59 15.27 10.63 8.36
C GLN A 59 14.57 10.77 7.01
N GLY A 60 13.27 11.08 7.06
CA GLY A 60 12.48 11.29 5.86
C GLY A 60 12.07 10.01 5.14
N GLN A 61 12.49 8.82 5.60
CA GLN A 61 12.00 7.56 5.04
C GLN A 61 10.47 7.52 5.18
N VAL A 62 9.77 7.27 4.07
CA VAL A 62 8.30 7.10 4.04
C VAL A 62 7.98 5.65 3.71
N VAL A 63 7.13 5.03 4.53
CA VAL A 63 6.62 3.66 4.31
C VAL A 63 5.12 3.60 4.58
N PRO A 64 4.38 2.65 3.99
CA PRO A 64 3.02 2.33 4.40
C PRO A 64 2.89 2.02 5.90
N GLY A 65 1.74 2.34 6.48
CA GLY A 65 1.48 2.28 7.91
C GLY A 65 1.62 0.87 8.52
N ASN A 66 1.28 -0.17 7.76
CA ASN A 66 1.45 -1.57 8.14
C ASN A 66 2.89 -2.09 7.97
N LEU A 67 3.75 -1.36 7.24
CA LEU A 67 5.11 -1.79 6.92
C LEU A 67 6.14 -1.19 7.88
N ARG A 68 7.37 -1.71 7.83
CA ARG A 68 8.46 -1.35 8.72
C ARG A 68 9.47 -0.43 8.04
N PHE A 69 9.93 0.58 8.77
CA PHE A 69 11.11 1.37 8.45
C PHE A 69 12.35 0.47 8.43
N LYS A 70 13.34 0.85 7.61
CA LYS A 70 14.64 0.18 7.52
C LYS A 70 15.69 1.09 8.15
N VAL A 71 16.25 0.65 9.27
CA VAL A 71 17.26 1.40 10.02
C VAL A 71 18.52 0.55 10.10
N ASN A 72 19.71 1.15 10.01
CA ASN A 72 20.93 0.38 10.22
C ASN A 72 20.95 -0.21 11.62
N SER A 73 21.37 -1.47 11.73
CA SER A 73 21.53 -2.11 13.03
C SER A 73 22.73 -1.53 13.76
N MET A 74 22.58 -1.26 15.05
CA MET A 74 23.71 -0.88 15.89
C MET A 74 24.70 -2.05 16.01
N GLU A 75 25.98 -1.72 16.13
CA GLU A 75 27.04 -2.73 16.29
C GLU A 75 26.78 -3.66 17.48
N TRP A 76 26.25 -3.13 18.59
CA TRP A 76 25.89 -3.93 19.75
C TRP A 76 24.83 -4.99 19.42
N ASP A 77 23.76 -4.62 18.72
CA ASP A 77 22.69 -5.56 18.32
C ASP A 77 23.24 -6.61 17.34
N ARG A 78 24.14 -6.22 16.43
CA ARG A 78 24.81 -7.15 15.52
C ARG A 78 25.65 -8.19 16.27
N LYS A 79 26.48 -7.75 17.23
CA LYS A 79 27.39 -8.61 17.98
C LYS A 79 26.70 -9.51 19.02
N HIS A 80 25.60 -9.04 19.64
CA HIS A 80 25.00 -9.73 20.79
C HIS A 80 23.61 -10.32 20.53
N ARG A 81 22.94 -9.93 19.45
CA ARG A 81 21.57 -10.39 19.13
C ARG A 81 21.47 -11.11 17.78
N GLY A 82 22.58 -11.22 17.04
CA GLY A 82 22.59 -11.75 15.69
C GLY A 82 21.80 -10.88 14.71
N ALA A 83 21.65 -9.57 15.00
CA ALA A 83 21.00 -8.66 14.08
C ALA A 83 21.81 -8.57 12.77
N GLY A 84 21.11 -8.58 11.63
CA GLY A 84 21.72 -8.33 10.34
C GLY A 84 22.22 -6.88 10.20
N PRO A 85 22.68 -6.46 9.01
CA PRO A 85 23.12 -5.08 8.78
C PRO A 85 22.00 -4.05 8.98
N ASN A 86 20.74 -4.46 8.82
CA ASN A 86 19.57 -3.62 8.99
C ASN A 86 18.61 -4.22 10.02
N THR A 87 17.86 -3.33 10.64
CA THR A 87 16.75 -3.57 11.55
C THR A 87 15.47 -3.02 10.92
N TYR A 88 14.35 -3.68 11.19
CA TYR A 88 13.05 -3.28 10.67
C TYR A 88 12.09 -2.89 11.79
N MET A 89 11.69 -1.62 11.83
CA MET A 89 10.90 -1.03 12.92
C MET A 89 9.56 -0.51 12.42
N LEU A 90 8.45 -0.85 13.08
CA LEU A 90 7.13 -0.26 12.77
C LEU A 90 7.08 1.24 13.07
N GLN A 91 7.82 1.68 14.09
CA GLN A 91 7.90 3.06 14.52
C GLN A 91 9.17 3.28 15.35
N PRO A 92 9.58 4.52 15.61
CA PRO A 92 10.59 4.79 16.62
C PRO A 92 10.23 4.12 17.95
N ARG A 93 11.23 3.50 18.59
CA ARG A 93 11.08 2.74 19.84
C ARG A 93 10.22 1.46 19.70
N ASP A 94 10.04 0.93 18.49
CA ASP A 94 9.35 -0.34 18.25
C ASP A 94 10.04 -1.54 18.93
N GLN A 95 9.42 -2.05 20.00
CA GLN A 95 9.88 -3.19 20.79
C GLN A 95 9.83 -4.51 20.02
N SER A 96 9.06 -4.61 18.93
CA SER A 96 9.01 -5.81 18.10
C SER A 96 10.23 -5.98 17.19
N SER A 97 11.04 -4.94 17.00
CA SER A 97 12.15 -4.93 16.02
C SER A 97 13.41 -5.71 16.43
N ARG A 98 13.43 -6.33 17.63
CA ARG A 98 14.57 -7.05 18.24
C ARG A 98 15.86 -6.22 18.44
N ALA A 99 15.94 -4.99 17.93
CA ALA A 99 17.13 -4.15 17.95
C ALA A 99 17.17 -3.19 19.14
N VAL A 100 17.31 -3.74 20.33
CA VAL A 100 17.20 -3.02 21.61
C VAL A 100 18.09 -1.79 21.67
N ALA A 101 19.28 -1.81 21.07
CA ALA A 101 20.16 -0.64 21.09
C ALA A 101 19.63 0.55 20.28
N ASN A 102 18.86 0.31 19.21
CA ASN A 102 18.16 1.36 18.46
C ASN A 102 17.03 2.02 19.26
N LEU A 103 16.47 1.33 20.26
CA LEU A 103 15.36 1.88 21.06
C LEU A 103 15.85 2.81 22.16
N LYS A 104 17.01 2.51 22.75
CA LYS A 104 17.54 3.22 23.93
C LYS A 104 17.85 4.68 23.61
N ASN A 105 17.21 5.58 24.36
CA ASN A 105 17.30 7.03 24.21
C ASN A 105 16.95 7.53 22.80
N CYS A 106 16.09 6.81 22.07
CA CYS A 106 15.64 7.22 20.75
C CYS A 106 14.86 8.55 20.83
N ARG A 107 15.28 9.51 20.02
CA ARG A 107 14.75 10.89 19.92
C ARG A 107 13.95 11.10 18.63
N CYS A 108 13.36 10.05 18.08
CA CYS A 108 12.63 10.08 16.80
C CYS A 108 11.13 9.88 17.02
N THR A 109 10.33 10.38 16.08
CA THR A 109 8.87 10.19 15.98
C THR A 109 8.50 9.70 14.58
N ALA A 110 7.28 9.20 14.43
CA ALA A 110 6.71 8.88 13.12
C ALA A 110 5.59 9.88 12.82
N ALA A 111 5.74 10.67 11.76
CA ALA A 111 4.68 11.53 11.28
C ALA A 111 3.76 10.74 10.35
N ILE A 112 2.46 10.72 10.63
CA ILE A 112 1.47 9.96 9.86
C ILE A 112 0.84 10.88 8.81
N ASP A 113 0.75 10.41 7.56
CA ASP A 113 -0.07 11.00 6.50
C ASP A 113 -1.28 10.10 6.26
N PRO A 114 -2.49 10.52 6.71
CA PRO A 114 -3.72 9.76 6.54
C PRO A 114 -4.07 9.44 5.09
N GLU A 115 -3.70 10.31 4.14
CA GLU A 115 -4.01 10.12 2.71
C GLU A 115 -2.98 9.25 2.00
N GLY A 116 -1.91 8.82 2.69
CA GLY A 116 -0.69 8.22 2.16
C GLY A 116 -0.81 7.44 0.85
N ILE A 117 -1.33 6.20 0.88
CA ILE A 117 -1.54 5.42 -0.35
C ILE A 117 -2.78 5.91 -1.10
N ALA A 118 -3.84 6.28 -0.37
CA ALA A 118 -5.14 6.65 -0.91
C ALA A 118 -5.06 7.73 -2.01
N ARG A 119 -4.21 8.75 -1.83
CA ARG A 119 -4.03 9.84 -2.81
C ARG A 119 -3.58 9.37 -4.19
N ASN A 120 -2.94 8.21 -4.28
CA ASN A 120 -2.39 7.65 -5.52
C ASN A 120 -3.22 6.49 -6.08
N ILE A 121 -4.45 6.31 -5.59
CA ILE A 121 -5.42 5.38 -6.15
C ILE A 121 -6.28 6.11 -7.18
N SER A 122 -6.41 5.56 -8.38
CA SER A 122 -7.23 6.15 -9.44
C SER A 122 -7.90 5.12 -10.34
N THR A 123 -9.06 5.49 -10.86
CA THR A 123 -9.75 4.76 -11.92
C THR A 123 -9.28 5.22 -13.29
N GLY A 124 -8.91 4.28 -14.15
CA GLY A 124 -8.58 4.53 -15.55
C GLY A 124 -9.82 4.80 -16.42
N GLN A 125 -9.56 5.07 -17.70
CA GLN A 125 -10.64 5.17 -18.70
C GLN A 125 -11.12 3.78 -19.10
N PRO A 126 -12.41 3.61 -19.47
CA PRO A 126 -12.89 2.36 -20.03
C PRO A 126 -12.25 2.04 -21.37
N ILE A 127 -11.84 0.80 -21.54
CA ILE A 127 -11.33 0.26 -22.80
C ILE A 127 -12.32 -0.79 -23.30
N ILE A 128 -12.84 -0.58 -24.51
CA ILE A 128 -13.72 -1.54 -25.20
C ILE A 128 -12.87 -2.34 -26.17
N THR A 129 -12.86 -3.67 -26.00
CA THR A 129 -12.19 -4.61 -26.91
C THR A 129 -13.19 -5.64 -27.37
N GLY A 130 -13.74 -5.45 -28.58
CA GLY A 130 -14.87 -6.23 -29.09
C GLY A 130 -16.09 -6.11 -28.16
N LYS A 131 -16.51 -7.24 -27.59
CA LYS A 131 -17.64 -7.33 -26.65
C LYS A 131 -17.27 -7.08 -25.17
N ARG A 132 -16.00 -6.84 -24.86
CA ARG A 132 -15.51 -6.69 -23.48
C ARG A 132 -15.28 -5.22 -23.16
N VAL A 133 -15.83 -4.77 -22.04
CA VAL A 133 -15.49 -3.48 -21.43
C VAL A 133 -14.60 -3.74 -20.22
N THR A 134 -13.44 -3.11 -20.18
CA THR A 134 -12.49 -3.20 -19.05
C THR A 134 -12.25 -1.80 -18.50
N VAL A 135 -12.30 -1.68 -17.18
CA VAL A 135 -11.86 -0.47 -16.46
C VAL A 135 -10.88 -0.93 -15.40
N THR A 136 -9.76 -0.23 -15.26
CA THR A 136 -8.68 -0.58 -14.33
C THR A 136 -8.65 0.42 -13.19
N VAL A 137 -8.67 -0.08 -11.94
CA VAL A 137 -8.36 0.73 -10.76
C VAL A 137 -6.91 0.44 -10.38
N THR A 138 -6.10 1.48 -10.24
CA THR A 138 -4.66 1.36 -9.99
C THR A 138 -4.28 2.09 -8.71
N ALA A 139 -3.50 1.43 -7.84
CA ALA A 139 -2.78 2.07 -6.75
C ALA A 139 -1.30 2.19 -7.15
N ARG A 140 -0.69 3.37 -6.97
CA ARG A 140 0.73 3.61 -7.30
C ARG A 140 1.48 4.16 -6.10
N GLY A 141 2.75 3.81 -5.99
CA GLY A 141 3.62 4.34 -4.95
C GLY A 141 4.63 3.31 -4.45
N PRO A 142 5.59 3.76 -3.63
CA PRO A 142 6.56 2.87 -3.02
C PRO A 142 5.85 1.87 -2.09
N MET A 143 6.26 0.61 -2.19
CA MET A 143 5.81 -0.49 -1.32
C MET A 143 4.29 -0.75 -1.32
N VAL A 144 3.57 -0.32 -2.36
CA VAL A 144 2.10 -0.52 -2.46
C VAL A 144 1.73 -2.00 -2.53
N VAL A 145 2.54 -2.82 -3.22
CA VAL A 145 2.30 -4.27 -3.32
C VAL A 145 2.45 -4.91 -1.95
N GLU A 146 3.55 -4.63 -1.25
CA GLU A 146 3.81 -5.13 0.09
C GLU A 146 2.77 -4.62 1.10
N ALA A 147 2.23 -3.42 0.91
CA ALA A 147 1.14 -2.92 1.74
C ALA A 147 -0.16 -3.69 1.52
N GLU A 148 -0.45 -4.07 0.26
CA GLU A 148 -1.63 -4.86 -0.12
C GLU A 148 -1.53 -6.30 0.38
N VAL A 149 -0.42 -6.99 0.09
CA VAL A 149 -0.31 -8.46 0.29
C VAL A 149 0.53 -8.86 1.50
N GLY A 150 1.20 -7.92 2.14
CA GLY A 150 2.12 -8.17 3.24
C GLY A 150 3.54 -8.48 2.78
N THR A 151 4.45 -8.63 3.74
CA THR A 151 5.85 -8.99 3.49
C THR A 151 6.49 -9.63 4.72
N ILE A 152 7.60 -10.32 4.51
CA ILE A 152 8.40 -10.94 5.58
C ILE A 152 9.78 -10.31 5.57
N TYR A 153 10.13 -9.66 6.67
CA TYR A 153 11.45 -9.07 6.86
C TYR A 153 12.42 -10.09 7.48
N PRO A 154 13.75 -9.89 7.31
CA PRO A 154 14.77 -10.67 7.99
C PRO A 154 14.49 -10.87 9.49
N GLY A 155 14.76 -12.08 9.98
CA GLY A 155 14.41 -12.47 11.35
C GLY A 155 12.96 -12.92 11.54
N ASN A 156 12.27 -13.25 10.43
CA ASN A 156 10.88 -13.69 10.37
C ASN A 156 9.90 -12.67 10.97
N LEU A 157 10.21 -11.37 10.80
CA LEU A 157 9.34 -10.29 11.21
C LEU A 157 8.26 -10.12 10.14
N LEU A 158 7.05 -10.59 10.44
CA LEU A 158 5.91 -10.50 9.55
C LEU A 158 5.33 -9.08 9.56
N ALA A 159 4.89 -8.62 8.39
CA ALA A 159 3.98 -7.49 8.25
C ALA A 159 2.77 -7.94 7.42
N ASP A 160 1.60 -7.90 8.04
CA ASP A 160 0.35 -8.33 7.41
C ASP A 160 -0.05 -7.37 6.28
N GLY A 161 -0.60 -7.96 5.22
CA GLY A 161 -1.25 -7.22 4.14
C GLY A 161 -2.54 -6.56 4.61
N THR A 162 -2.80 -5.36 4.12
CA THR A 162 -4.07 -4.67 4.41
C THR A 162 -5.18 -5.07 3.45
N HIS A 163 -4.82 -5.65 2.29
CA HIS A 163 -5.74 -6.13 1.26
C HIS A 163 -6.78 -5.07 0.85
N PHE A 164 -6.38 -3.80 0.79
CA PHE A 164 -7.29 -2.68 0.59
C PHE A 164 -7.93 -2.70 -0.81
N MET A 165 -7.20 -3.14 -1.84
CA MET A 165 -7.75 -3.28 -3.20
C MET A 165 -8.69 -4.49 -3.28
N ALA A 166 -8.27 -5.65 -2.77
CA ALA A 166 -9.06 -6.87 -2.80
C ALA A 166 -10.37 -6.72 -2.00
N HIS A 167 -10.29 -6.14 -0.79
CA HIS A 167 -11.47 -5.88 0.04
C HIS A 167 -12.40 -4.85 -0.58
N ALA A 168 -11.88 -3.78 -1.19
CA ALA A 168 -12.70 -2.81 -1.89
C ALA A 168 -13.51 -3.43 -3.03
N ALA A 169 -12.87 -4.28 -3.85
CA ALA A 169 -13.55 -5.01 -4.90
C ALA A 169 -14.64 -5.94 -4.35
N ALA A 170 -14.34 -6.67 -3.26
CA ALA A 170 -15.29 -7.57 -2.61
C ALA A 170 -16.52 -6.82 -2.04
N ILE A 171 -16.30 -5.67 -1.39
CA ILE A 171 -17.38 -4.83 -0.84
C ILE A 171 -18.31 -4.34 -1.95
N VAL A 172 -17.75 -3.85 -3.06
CA VAL A 172 -18.55 -3.36 -4.19
C VAL A 172 -19.30 -4.51 -4.87
N ALA A 173 -18.68 -5.69 -4.98
CA ALA A 173 -19.32 -6.88 -5.52
C ALA A 173 -20.51 -7.35 -4.66
N ALA A 174 -20.38 -7.30 -3.32
CA ALA A 174 -21.42 -7.75 -2.40
C ALA A 174 -22.65 -6.82 -2.29
N ARG A 175 -22.57 -5.59 -2.81
CA ARG A 175 -23.69 -4.62 -2.84
C ARG A 175 -24.65 -4.83 -4.01
N ARG A 176 -24.41 -5.83 -4.85
CA ARG A 176 -25.15 -6.13 -6.08
C ARG A 176 -25.80 -7.49 -5.99
#